data_AF-C4JB51-F1
#
_entry.id   AF-C4JB51-F1
#
_cell.length_a   1.000
_cell.length_b   1.000
_cell.length_c   1.000
_cell.angle_alpha   90.00
_cell.angle_beta   90.00
_cell.angle_gamma   90.00
#
_symmetry.space_group_name_H-M   'P 1'
#
loop_
_entity.id
_entity.type
_entity.pdbx_description
1 polymer ?
#
loop_
_entity_poly.entity_id
_entity_poly.type
_entity_poly.pdbx_seq_one_letter_code
_entity_poly.pdbx_strand_id
1 'polypeptide(L)'
;MVPQHFYAPPFPYPADVQPYPFYVPPVEQFQNMHLVRPPMQPSWVPPQDLPNLQDDIRNQIEFYFSTNNLCHDTFLRRHMNDQGWVPINLILGFNRMRAFTSLVDTNYILDAIRGSELLEVQGDNVRRRNDWMEWLLH
;
A
#
# COMPACT_ATOMS: atom_id res chain seq x y z
N MET A 1 36.27 -40.71 -34.57
CA MET A 1 35.42 -40.99 -33.41
C MET A 1 35.61 -39.81 -32.46
N VAL A 2 34.60 -38.93 -32.47
CA VAL A 2 34.69 -37.48 -32.16
C VAL A 2 33.97 -37.21 -30.81
N PRO A 3 34.41 -36.23 -30.00
CA PRO A 3 34.24 -36.24 -28.55
C PRO A 3 32.83 -35.82 -28.09
N GLN A 4 32.45 -36.29 -26.89
CA GLN A 4 31.18 -36.03 -26.23
C GLN A 4 30.99 -34.52 -25.99
N HIS A 5 29.99 -33.94 -26.67
CA HIS A 5 29.61 -32.55 -26.51
C HIS A 5 28.90 -32.33 -25.17
N PHE A 6 29.48 -31.47 -24.34
CA PHE A 6 28.86 -30.91 -23.13
C PHE A 6 27.60 -30.15 -23.52
N TYR A 7 26.43 -30.58 -23.03
CA TYR A 7 25.18 -29.84 -23.17
C TYR A 7 25.14 -28.77 -22.07
N ALA A 8 25.37 -27.50 -22.44
CA ALA A 8 25.06 -26.36 -21.59
C ALA A 8 23.63 -25.89 -21.89
N PRO A 9 22.75 -25.73 -20.89
CA PRO A 9 21.43 -25.15 -21.13
C PRO A 9 21.58 -23.66 -21.53
N PRO A 10 20.70 -23.16 -22.41
CA PRO A 10 20.75 -21.79 -22.88
C PRO A 10 20.43 -20.82 -21.74
N PHE A 11 21.27 -19.78 -21.59
CA PHE A 11 21.02 -18.64 -20.72
C PHE A 11 19.73 -17.90 -21.12
N PRO A 12 18.76 -17.68 -20.22
CA PRO A 12 17.76 -16.64 -20.39
C PRO A 12 18.38 -15.29 -19.98
N TYR A 13 18.53 -14.37 -20.94
CA TYR A 13 18.73 -12.94 -20.67
C TYR A 13 17.36 -12.25 -20.34
N PRO A 14 17.30 -10.96 -19.95
CA PRO A 14 17.18 -10.55 -18.55
C PRO A 14 15.93 -9.67 -18.33
N ALA A 15 14.98 -10.06 -17.46
CA ALA A 15 13.86 -9.17 -17.13
C ALA A 15 13.26 -9.30 -15.73
N ASP A 16 13.66 -10.26 -14.88
CA ASP A 16 12.96 -10.46 -13.60
C ASP A 16 13.93 -10.57 -12.42
N VAL A 17 14.63 -9.47 -12.13
CA VAL A 17 15.34 -9.27 -10.86
C VAL A 17 14.29 -9.13 -9.76
N GLN A 18 13.81 -10.28 -9.27
CA GLN A 18 13.20 -10.36 -7.95
C GLN A 18 14.32 -10.18 -6.89
N PRO A 19 14.08 -9.49 -5.77
CA PRO A 19 15.12 -9.19 -4.79
C PRO A 19 15.68 -10.47 -4.17
N TYR A 20 16.96 -10.74 -4.39
CA TYR A 20 17.66 -11.85 -3.73
C TYR A 20 17.62 -11.66 -2.20
N PRO A 21 17.28 -12.69 -1.41
CA PRO A 21 17.70 -12.73 -0.02
C PRO A 21 19.24 -12.86 0.01
N PHE A 22 19.92 -11.96 0.71
CA PHE A 22 21.37 -12.04 0.91
C PHE A 22 21.73 -13.35 1.63
N TYR A 23 22.29 -14.31 0.90
CA TYR A 23 22.93 -15.49 1.49
C TYR A 23 24.34 -15.10 1.95
N VAL A 24 24.57 -15.06 3.26
CA VAL A 24 25.91 -14.81 3.82
C VAL A 24 26.67 -16.15 3.83
N PRO A 25 27.75 -16.33 3.06
CA PRO A 25 28.51 -17.58 3.09
C PRO A 25 29.29 -17.72 4.41
N PRO A 26 29.54 -18.96 4.90
CA PRO A 26 30.29 -19.20 6.13
C PRO A 26 31.72 -18.65 6.03
N VAL A 27 32.17 -17.94 7.07
CA VAL A 27 33.40 -17.14 7.16
C VAL A 27 34.69 -17.96 7.36
N GLU A 28 34.72 -19.25 7.04
CA GLU A 28 35.85 -20.10 7.47
C GLU A 28 37.03 -20.17 6.50
N GLN A 29 36.90 -19.72 5.24
CA GLN A 29 37.94 -19.97 4.23
C GLN A 29 38.88 -18.79 3.92
N PHE A 30 38.68 -17.63 4.56
CA PHE A 30 39.45 -16.41 4.25
C PHE A 30 40.37 -15.95 5.39
N GLN A 31 40.82 -16.86 6.26
CA GLN A 31 41.70 -16.55 7.40
C GLN A 31 43.07 -15.96 7.01
N ASN A 32 43.38 -15.79 5.72
CA ASN A 32 44.72 -15.44 5.22
C ASN A 32 44.83 -14.18 4.36
N MET A 33 43.78 -13.35 4.20
CA MET A 33 43.91 -12.07 3.47
C MET A 33 43.70 -10.89 4.40
N HIS A 34 44.81 -10.25 4.78
CA HIS A 34 44.87 -9.06 5.60
C HIS A 34 44.41 -7.85 4.77
N LEU A 35 43.11 -7.70 4.57
CA LEU A 35 42.53 -6.51 3.95
C LEU A 35 42.10 -5.55 5.06
N VAL A 36 42.92 -4.52 5.27
CA VAL A 36 42.61 -3.38 6.14
C VAL A 36 41.23 -2.85 5.76
N ARG A 37 40.23 -3.07 6.63
CA ARG A 37 38.87 -2.54 6.43
C ARG A 37 38.95 -1.01 6.58
N PRO A 38 38.59 -0.20 5.58
CA PRO A 38 38.48 1.23 5.78
C PRO A 38 37.39 1.51 6.84
N PRO A 39 37.57 2.54 7.70
CA PRO A 39 36.58 2.87 8.71
C PRO A 39 35.27 3.26 8.01
N MET A 40 34.21 2.51 8.30
CA MET A 40 32.87 2.75 7.80
C MET A 40 32.43 4.13 8.26
N GLN A 41 32.29 5.07 7.33
CA GLN A 41 31.64 6.34 7.61
C GLN A 41 30.15 6.07 7.86
N PRO A 42 29.51 6.69 8.86
CA PRO A 42 28.07 6.53 9.05
C PRO A 42 27.38 7.10 7.81
N SER A 43 26.80 6.23 6.99
CA SER A 43 25.93 6.64 5.90
C SER A 43 24.76 7.41 6.51
N TRP A 44 24.80 8.73 6.38
CA TRP A 44 23.65 9.60 6.62
C TRP A 44 22.60 9.24 5.56
N VAL A 45 21.81 8.21 5.85
CA VAL A 45 20.56 7.98 5.15
C VAL A 45 19.64 9.11 5.60
N PRO A 46 19.14 9.98 4.70
CA PRO A 46 18.04 10.85 5.07
C PRO A 46 16.92 9.95 5.62
N PRO A 47 16.15 10.39 6.64
CA PRO A 47 14.98 9.65 7.05
C PRO A 47 14.15 9.45 5.78
N GLN A 48 14.00 8.20 5.32
CA GLN A 48 13.01 7.90 4.30
C GLN A 48 11.71 8.51 4.79
N ASP A 49 11.06 9.33 3.96
CA ASP A 49 9.67 9.75 4.14
C ASP A 49 8.90 8.59 4.75
N LEU A 50 8.65 8.68 6.06
CA LEU A 50 7.92 7.64 6.75
C LEU A 50 6.54 7.71 6.10
N PRO A 51 6.06 6.66 5.40
CA PRO A 51 4.76 6.72 4.76
C PRO A 51 3.75 7.09 5.85
N ASN A 52 3.13 8.26 5.71
CA ASN A 52 2.17 8.70 6.69
C ASN A 52 0.93 7.84 6.50
N LEU A 53 0.81 6.81 7.32
CA LEU A 53 -0.29 5.87 7.31
C LEU A 53 -1.65 6.58 7.29
N GLN A 54 -1.77 7.76 7.92
CA GLN A 54 -2.98 8.57 7.87
C GLN A 54 -3.27 9.11 6.47
N ASP A 55 -2.25 9.57 5.74
CA ASP A 55 -2.39 10.03 4.36
C ASP A 55 -2.76 8.88 3.43
N ASP A 56 -2.15 7.70 3.58
CA ASP A 56 -2.51 6.51 2.80
C ASP A 56 -3.97 6.10 3.02
N ILE A 57 -4.42 6.06 4.28
CA ILE A 57 -5.81 5.76 4.64
C ILE A 57 -6.75 6.81 4.04
N ARG A 58 -6.41 8.10 4.17
CA ARG A 58 -7.21 9.20 3.64
C ARG A 58 -7.36 9.08 2.13
N ASN A 59 -6.25 8.97 1.40
CA ASN A 59 -6.23 8.81 -0.05
C ASN A 59 -7.06 7.60 -0.50
N GLN A 60 -6.97 6.49 0.23
CA GLN A 60 -7.73 5.28 -0.10
C GLN A 60 -9.24 5.48 0.04
N ILE A 61 -9.69 6.18 1.09
CA ILE A 61 -11.11 6.46 1.30
C ILE A 61 -11.59 7.53 0.32
N GLU A 62 -10.82 8.60 0.10
CA GLU A 62 -11.13 9.62 -0.91
C GLU A 62 -11.27 9.03 -2.31
N PHE A 63 -10.45 8.04 -2.66
CA PHE A 63 -10.60 7.31 -3.92
C PHE A 63 -11.97 6.64 -4.04
N TYR A 64 -12.48 6.00 -2.98
CA TYR A 64 -13.80 5.37 -3.01
C TYR A 64 -14.95 6.37 -3.23
N PHE A 65 -14.83 7.57 -2.67
CA PHE A 65 -15.79 8.65 -2.85
C PHE A 65 -15.45 9.57 -4.03
N SER A 66 -14.40 9.28 -4.78
CA SER A 66 -14.04 10.04 -5.98
C SER A 66 -15.14 9.93 -7.03
N THR A 67 -15.31 10.98 -7.82
CA THR A 67 -16.30 11.02 -8.91
C THR A 67 -16.17 9.81 -9.84
N ASN A 68 -14.94 9.44 -10.19
CA ASN A 68 -14.70 8.31 -11.09
C ASN A 68 -15.12 6.96 -10.47
N ASN A 69 -14.86 6.74 -9.17
CA ASN A 69 -15.32 5.52 -8.51
C ASN A 69 -16.85 5.51 -8.37
N LEU A 70 -17.45 6.60 -7.90
CA LEU A 70 -18.90 6.69 -7.71
C LEU A 70 -19.69 6.51 -9.01
N CYS A 71 -19.17 6.93 -10.17
CA CYS A 71 -19.79 6.66 -11.46
C CYS A 71 -20.02 5.16 -11.73
N HIS A 72 -19.12 4.29 -11.27
CA HIS A 72 -19.13 2.86 -11.57
C HIS A 72 -19.51 1.98 -10.38
N ASP A 73 -19.25 2.45 -9.17
CA ASP A 73 -19.42 1.70 -7.93
C ASP A 73 -20.86 1.79 -7.42
N THR A 74 -21.71 0.98 -8.04
CA THR A 74 -23.11 0.81 -7.61
C THR A 74 -23.24 0.21 -6.23
N PHE A 75 -22.23 -0.52 -5.72
CA PHE A 75 -22.28 -1.11 -4.39
C PHE A 75 -22.21 -0.01 -3.33
N LEU A 76 -21.26 0.90 -3.45
CA LEU A 76 -21.15 2.04 -2.52
C LEU A 76 -22.41 2.91 -2.59
N ARG A 77 -22.90 3.22 -3.79
CA ARG A 77 -24.11 4.04 -3.99
C ARG A 77 -25.38 3.42 -3.41
N ARG A 78 -25.53 2.10 -3.48
CA ARG A 78 -26.67 1.37 -2.87
C ARG A 78 -26.69 1.43 -1.35
N HIS A 79 -25.55 1.69 -0.73
CA HIS A 79 -25.43 1.78 0.73
C HIS A 79 -25.34 3.23 1.23
N MET A 80 -25.48 4.21 0.33
CA MET A 80 -25.72 5.60 0.73
C MET A 80 -27.18 5.73 1.16
N ASN A 81 -27.41 6.30 2.33
CA ASN A 81 -28.77 6.67 2.76
C ASN A 81 -29.29 7.91 2.01
N ASP A 82 -30.53 8.34 2.28
CA ASP A 82 -31.15 9.54 1.67
C ASP A 82 -30.37 10.84 1.88
N GLN A 83 -29.37 10.82 2.75
CA GLN A 83 -28.52 11.95 3.08
C GLN A 83 -27.07 11.72 2.61
N GLY A 84 -26.77 10.65 1.86
CA GLY A 84 -25.44 10.33 1.33
C GLY A 84 -24.48 9.68 2.32
N TRP A 85 -24.91 9.37 3.54
CA TRP A 85 -24.06 8.75 4.56
C TRP A 85 -23.89 7.26 4.32
N VAL A 86 -22.66 6.81 4.54
CA VAL A 86 -22.23 5.41 4.48
C VAL A 86 -21.58 5.05 5.82
N PRO A 87 -21.97 3.93 6.45
CA PRO A 87 -21.35 3.50 7.70
C PRO A 87 -19.89 3.11 7.49
N ILE A 88 -18.98 3.56 8.37
CA ILE A 88 -17.55 3.26 8.29
C ILE A 88 -17.30 1.76 8.26
N ASN A 89 -18.07 0.98 9.04
CA ASN A 89 -18.01 -0.48 9.07
C ASN A 89 -18.11 -1.13 7.67
N LEU A 90 -18.90 -0.54 6.76
CA LEU A 90 -19.00 -1.02 5.39
C LEU A 90 -17.70 -0.78 4.61
N ILE A 91 -17.11 0.42 4.75
CA ILE A 91 -15.85 0.80 4.10
C ILE A 91 -14.71 -0.07 4.63
N LEU A 92 -14.70 -0.37 5.93
CA LEU A 92 -13.70 -1.26 6.55
C LEU A 92 -13.75 -2.69 6.00
N GLY A 93 -14.90 -3.12 5.47
CA GLY A 93 -15.06 -4.41 4.81
C GLY A 93 -14.43 -4.49 3.41
N PHE A 94 -14.01 -3.37 2.82
CA PHE A 94 -13.46 -3.36 1.46
C PHE A 94 -12.08 -4.00 1.39
N ASN A 95 -11.81 -4.70 0.30
CA ASN A 95 -10.56 -5.45 0.13
C ASN A 95 -9.29 -4.63 0.36
N ARG A 96 -9.25 -3.36 -0.10
CA ARG A 96 -8.08 -2.49 0.15
C ARG A 96 -8.04 -1.93 1.56
N MET A 97 -9.19 -1.83 2.24
CA MET A 97 -9.27 -1.35 3.61
C MET A 97 -8.85 -2.39 4.64
N ARG A 98 -8.98 -3.69 4.32
CA ARG A 98 -8.60 -4.81 5.20
C ARG A 98 -7.13 -4.79 5.64
N ALA A 99 -6.24 -4.28 4.77
CA ALA A 99 -4.83 -4.14 5.11
C ALA A 99 -4.63 -3.12 6.24
N PHE A 100 -5.35 -2.00 6.17
CA PHE A 100 -5.27 -0.94 7.18
C PHE A 100 -5.99 -1.32 8.47
N THR A 101 -7.16 -1.95 8.41
CA THR A 101 -7.90 -2.40 9.61
C THR A 101 -7.16 -3.44 10.44
N SER A 102 -6.20 -4.15 9.83
CA SER A 102 -5.34 -5.10 10.54
C SER A 102 -4.19 -4.41 11.28
N LEU A 103 -3.88 -3.16 10.91
CA LEU A 103 -2.79 -2.37 11.47
C LEU A 103 -3.28 -1.33 12.49
N VAL A 104 -4.49 -0.79 12.30
CA VAL A 104 -5.04 0.32 13.10
C VAL A 104 -6.52 0.16 13.42
N ASP A 105 -6.95 0.82 14.48
CA ASP A 105 -8.34 0.85 14.91
C ASP A 105 -9.23 1.77 14.06
N THR A 106 -10.55 1.53 14.09
CA THR A 106 -11.56 2.37 13.43
C THR A 106 -11.45 3.84 13.82
N ASN A 107 -11.18 4.15 15.09
CA ASN A 107 -11.02 5.52 15.55
C ASN A 107 -9.85 6.25 14.86
N TYR A 108 -8.74 5.54 14.61
CA TYR A 108 -7.59 6.10 13.92
C TYR A 108 -7.92 6.39 12.45
N ILE A 109 -8.69 5.49 11.82
CA ILE A 109 -9.17 5.68 10.44
C ILE A 109 -10.08 6.91 10.36
N LEU A 110 -11.04 7.03 11.29
CA LEU A 110 -11.94 8.18 11.37
C LEU A 110 -11.17 9.50 11.59
N ASP A 111 -10.14 9.49 12.44
CA ASP A 111 -9.29 10.66 12.67
C ASP A 111 -8.52 11.07 11.41
N ALA A 112 -7.97 10.09 10.68
CA ALA A 112 -7.24 10.33 9.43
C ALA A 112 -8.11 11.01 8.36
N ILE A 113 -9.39 10.68 8.28
CA ILE A 113 -10.33 11.26 7.28
C ILE A 113 -11.03 12.54 7.74
N ARG A 114 -11.04 12.87 9.05
CA ARG A 114 -11.69 14.10 9.55
C ARG A 114 -11.13 15.38 8.93
N GLY A 115 -9.84 15.37 8.56
CA GLY A 115 -9.16 16.49 7.91
C GLY A 115 -9.33 16.56 6.39
N SER A 116 -10.10 15.65 5.77
CA SER A 116 -10.31 15.64 4.32
C SER A 116 -11.24 16.78 3.87
N GLU A 117 -10.90 17.43 2.76
CA GLU A 117 -11.74 18.45 2.12
C GLU A 117 -12.91 17.82 1.35
N LEU A 118 -12.73 16.59 0.86
CA LEU A 118 -13.72 15.87 0.05
C LEU A 118 -14.77 15.14 0.90
N LEU A 119 -14.40 14.77 2.13
CA LEU A 119 -15.22 13.93 3.00
C LEU A 119 -15.72 14.67 4.23
N GLU A 120 -16.84 14.19 4.74
CA GLU A 120 -17.39 14.54 6.05
C GLU A 120 -17.55 13.29 6.89
N VAL A 121 -17.33 13.45 8.19
CA VAL A 121 -17.44 12.38 9.19
C VAL A 121 -18.44 12.81 10.25
N GLN A 122 -19.44 11.96 10.51
CA GLN A 122 -20.42 12.17 11.57
C GLN A 122 -20.57 10.88 12.38
N GLY A 123 -19.97 10.85 13.57
CA GLY A 123 -19.87 9.64 14.38
C GLY A 123 -19.15 8.54 13.61
N ASP A 124 -19.86 7.43 13.37
CA ASP A 124 -19.37 6.28 12.60
C ASP A 124 -19.80 6.29 11.12
N ASN A 125 -20.29 7.42 10.62
CA ASN A 125 -20.69 7.57 9.23
C ASN A 125 -19.78 8.51 8.45
N VAL A 126 -19.57 8.20 7.18
CA VAL A 126 -18.75 8.96 6.24
C VAL A 126 -19.58 9.31 5.02
N ARG A 127 -19.42 10.53 4.51
CA ARG A 127 -20.12 11.03 3.32
C ARG A 127 -19.21 11.93 2.51
N ARG A 128 -19.51 12.11 1.22
CA ARG A 128 -18.91 13.15 0.36
C ARG A 128 -19.49 14.54 0.67
N ARG A 129 -18.64 15.54 0.88
CA ARG A 129 -19.04 16.88 1.38
C ARG A 129 -20.00 17.65 0.45
N ASN A 130 -19.65 17.81 -0.83
CA ASN A 130 -20.31 18.78 -1.71
C ASN A 130 -21.41 18.18 -2.61
N ASP A 131 -21.12 17.05 -3.26
CA ASP A 131 -21.96 16.55 -4.37
C ASP A 131 -22.69 15.24 -4.02
N TRP A 132 -22.95 14.95 -2.74
CA TRP A 132 -23.51 13.66 -2.33
C TRP A 132 -24.87 13.35 -2.97
N MET A 133 -25.70 14.36 -3.23
CA MET A 133 -27.03 14.20 -3.82
C MET A 133 -26.99 13.55 -5.22
N GLU A 134 -25.97 13.90 -6.03
CA GLU A 134 -25.80 13.40 -7.40
C GLU A 134 -25.53 11.88 -7.45
N TRP A 135 -25.08 11.30 -6.34
CA TRP A 135 -24.67 9.90 -6.27
C TRP A 135 -25.73 8.98 -5.67
N LEU A 136 -26.81 9.54 -5.13
CA LEU A 136 -27.95 8.76 -4.66
C LEU A 136 -28.58 7.99 -5.83
N LEU A 137 -29.08 6.79 -5.54
CA LEU A 137 -29.84 6.01 -6.51
C LEU A 137 -31.31 6.38 -6.34
N HIS A 138 -31.87 7.03 -7.38
CA HIS A 138 -33.30 7.31 -7.50
C HIS A 138 -34.06 6.12 -8.07
#